data_AF-A0AA35X3M6-F1
#
_entry.id   AF-A0AA35X3M6-F1
#
_cell.length_a   1.000
_cell.length_b   1.000
_cell.length_c   1.000
_cell.angle_alpha   90.00
_cell.angle_beta   90.00
_cell.angle_gamma   90.00
#
_symmetry.space_group_name_H-M   'P 1'
#
loop_
_entity.id
_entity.type
_entity.pdbx_description
1 polymer ?
#
loop_
_entity_poly.entity_id
_entity_poly.type
_entity_poly.pdbx_seq_one_letter_code
_entity_poly.pdbx_strand_id
1 'polypeptide(L)'
;MVIAPASMNSVASIAHGLTPNLVLRAADVTLKERRRLVLIPRETPLHAIHLENMLTLSRMGAVILPPEPPFYLKPLDIDGVVRFVVQRALVALGLTDALPDDLQYQDRQR
;
A
#
# COMPACT_ATOMS: atom_id res chain seq x y z
N MET A 1 -10.65 -1.13 0.55
CA MET A 1 -10.13 -1.30 1.92
C MET A 1 -8.65 -0.97 1.91
N VAL A 2 -8.15 -0.27 2.95
CA VAL A 2 -6.72 -0.01 3.13
C VAL A 2 -6.30 -0.54 4.50
N ILE A 3 -5.12 -1.16 4.56
CA ILE A 3 -4.44 -1.47 5.82
C ILE A 3 -3.14 -0.66 5.87
N ALA A 4 -3.07 0.30 6.79
CA ALA A 4 -1.98 1.27 6.88
C ALA A 4 -1.61 1.56 8.35
N PRO A 5 -0.40 1.22 8.81
CA PRO A 5 0.55 0.30 8.17
C PRO A 5 0.05 -1.17 8.22
N ALA A 6 0.51 -1.99 7.28
CA ALA A 6 0.29 -3.43 7.26
C ALA A 6 1.53 -4.16 7.79
N SER A 7 1.37 -4.93 8.86
CA SER A 7 2.44 -5.79 9.38
C SER A 7 2.66 -7.03 8.50
N MET A 8 3.85 -7.63 8.52
CA MET A 8 4.12 -8.87 7.79
C MET A 8 3.26 -10.04 8.27
N ASN A 9 2.85 -10.05 9.54
CA ASN A 9 1.85 -11.00 10.04
C ASN A 9 0.49 -10.82 9.33
N SER A 10 0.04 -9.58 9.15
CA SER A 10 -1.22 -9.31 8.44
C SER A 10 -1.10 -9.72 6.96
N VAL A 11 0.01 -9.38 6.32
CA VAL A 11 0.30 -9.77 4.92
C VAL A 11 0.29 -11.29 4.77
N ALA A 12 1.00 -12.03 5.63
CA ALA A 12 1.02 -13.49 5.61
C ALA A 12 -0.37 -14.09 5.86
N SER A 13 -1.09 -13.58 6.87
CA SER A 13 -2.42 -14.06 7.20
C SER A 13 -3.39 -13.91 6.04
N ILE A 14 -3.40 -12.75 5.36
CA ILE A 14 -4.27 -12.52 4.20
C ILE A 14 -3.84 -13.41 3.02
N ALA A 15 -2.53 -13.53 2.76
CA ALA A 15 -2.01 -14.37 1.67
C ALA A 15 -2.42 -15.85 1.80
N HIS A 16 -2.54 -16.33 3.03
CA HIS A 16 -2.93 -17.70 3.34
C HIS A 16 -4.41 -17.87 3.73
N GLY A 17 -5.24 -16.82 3.62
CA GLY A 17 -6.67 -16.89 3.95
C GLY A 17 -6.97 -17.10 5.45
N LEU A 18 -6.04 -16.76 6.34
CA LEU A 18 -6.19 -16.87 7.79
C LEU A 18 -6.92 -15.64 8.34
N THR A 19 -8.07 -15.83 8.98
CA THR A 19 -8.92 -14.73 9.47
C THR A 19 -9.18 -14.79 10.99
N PRO A 20 -8.15 -14.72 11.85
CA PRO A 20 -8.34 -14.80 13.31
C PRO A 20 -8.96 -13.55 13.93
N ASN A 21 -9.08 -12.44 13.19
CA ASN A 21 -9.70 -11.21 13.65
C ASN A 21 -10.49 -10.51 12.54
N LEU A 22 -11.24 -9.47 12.92
CA LEU A 22 -12.13 -8.74 12.02
C LEU A 22 -11.40 -8.05 10.87
N VAL A 23 -10.20 -7.48 11.10
CA VAL A 23 -9.44 -6.80 10.05
C VAL A 23 -9.03 -7.80 8.97
N LEU A 24 -8.50 -8.95 9.37
CA LEU A 24 -8.08 -10.00 8.43
C LEU A 24 -9.29 -10.60 7.71
N ARG A 25 -10.41 -10.80 8.41
CA ARG A 25 -11.66 -11.23 7.79
C ARG A 25 -12.22 -10.21 6.79
N ALA A 26 -12.14 -8.92 7.09
CA ALA A 26 -12.58 -7.87 6.18
C ALA A 26 -11.71 -7.80 4.93
N ALA A 27 -10.40 -8.05 5.05
CA ALA A 27 -9.48 -8.12 3.91
C ALA A 27 -9.78 -9.33 3.02
N ASP A 28 -10.00 -10.50 3.63
CA ASP A 28 -10.42 -11.72 2.93
C ASP A 28 -11.76 -11.53 2.19
N VAL A 29 -12.76 -10.92 2.84
CA VAL A 29 -14.02 -10.54 2.19
C VAL A 29 -13.80 -9.52 1.06
N THR A 30 -12.89 -8.56 1.25
CA THR A 30 -12.57 -7.58 0.19
C THR A 30 -12.02 -8.28 -1.04
N LEU A 31 -11.11 -9.25 -0.88
CA LEU A 31 -10.53 -10.02 -1.97
C LEU A 31 -11.55 -10.92 -2.67
N LYS A 32 -12.34 -11.70 -1.92
CA LYS A 32 -13.33 -12.61 -2.52
C LYS A 32 -14.41 -11.87 -3.32
N GLU A 33 -14.79 -10.67 -2.88
CA GLU A 33 -15.75 -9.80 -3.57
C GLU A 33 -15.12 -8.99 -4.71
N ARG A 34 -13.85 -9.23 -5.04
CA ARG A 34 -13.08 -8.50 -6.07
C ARG A 34 -13.11 -6.98 -5.86
N ARG A 35 -13.10 -6.54 -4.60
CA ARG A 35 -13.01 -5.13 -4.22
C ARG A 35 -11.55 -4.73 -4.07
N ARG A 36 -11.25 -3.44 -4.23
CA ARG A 36 -9.88 -2.92 -4.10
C ARG A 36 -9.38 -3.08 -2.66
N LEU A 37 -8.28 -3.82 -2.49
CA LEU A 37 -7.51 -3.93 -1.25
C LEU A 37 -6.14 -3.28 -1.47
N VAL A 38 -5.80 -2.29 -0.67
CA VAL A 38 -4.46 -1.66 -0.66
C VAL A 38 -3.77 -2.01 0.65
N LEU A 39 -2.57 -2.56 0.57
CA LEU A 39 -1.75 -2.89 1.73
C LEU A 39 -0.55 -1.95 1.74
N ILE A 40 -0.30 -1.31 2.88
CA ILE A 40 0.88 -0.45 3.08
C ILE A 40 1.90 -1.19 3.95
N PRO A 41 2.63 -2.18 3.41
CA PRO A 41 3.59 -2.96 4.19
C PRO A 41 4.76 -2.09 4.62
N ARG A 42 5.06 -2.07 5.93
CA ARG A 42 6.23 -1.38 6.48
C ARG A 42 7.12 -2.39 7.18
N GLU A 43 8.13 -2.88 6.47
CA GLU A 43 9.15 -3.79 7.00
C GLU A 43 10.46 -3.63 6.22
N THR A 44 11.60 -3.81 6.89
CA THR A 44 12.92 -3.87 6.25
C THR A 44 13.97 -4.44 7.24
N PRO A 45 14.85 -5.37 6.82
CA PRO A 45 14.94 -5.98 5.49
C PRO A 45 13.81 -6.99 5.22
N LEU A 46 13.64 -7.37 3.95
CA LEU A 46 12.69 -8.40 3.55
C LEU A 46 13.41 -9.73 3.29
N HIS A 47 12.87 -10.82 3.84
CA HIS A 47 13.27 -12.18 3.44
C HIS A 47 12.28 -12.77 2.43
N ALA A 48 12.64 -13.92 1.84
CA ALA A 48 11.86 -14.57 0.77
C ALA A 48 10.37 -14.73 1.10
N ILE A 49 10.01 -15.18 2.31
CA ILE A 49 8.61 -15.35 2.72
C ILE A 49 7.81 -14.03 2.66
N HIS A 50 8.40 -12.88 3.01
CA HIS A 50 7.71 -11.58 2.87
C HIS A 50 7.40 -11.29 1.41
N LEU A 51 8.38 -11.51 0.53
CA LEU A 51 8.26 -11.28 -0.90
C LEU A 51 7.24 -12.23 -1.55
N GLU A 52 7.25 -13.51 -1.20
CA GLU A 52 6.31 -14.51 -1.68
C GLU A 52 4.87 -14.20 -1.27
N ASN A 53 4.64 -13.77 -0.02
CA ASN A 53 3.32 -13.39 0.45
C ASN A 53 2.82 -12.12 -0.25
N MET A 54 3.68 -11.10 -0.41
CA MET A 54 3.33 -9.89 -1.16
C MET A 54 3.06 -10.18 -2.63
N LEU A 55 3.85 -11.06 -3.26
CA LEU A 55 3.65 -11.49 -4.64
C LEU A 55 2.32 -12.24 -4.81
N THR A 56 2.00 -13.13 -3.88
CA THR A 56 0.74 -13.89 -3.88
C THR A 56 -0.46 -12.94 -3.83
N LEU A 57 -0.44 -11.97 -2.91
CA LEU A 57 -1.50 -10.97 -2.79
C LEU A 57 -1.60 -10.05 -4.01
N SER A 58 -0.45 -9.65 -4.57
CA SER A 58 -0.40 -8.88 -5.82
C SER A 58 -1.07 -9.64 -6.97
N ARG A 59 -0.81 -10.96 -7.10
CA ARG A 59 -1.47 -11.84 -8.09
C ARG A 59 -2.97 -12.00 -7.83
N MET A 60 -3.43 -11.87 -6.59
CA MET A 60 -4.85 -11.88 -6.22
C MET A 60 -5.56 -10.54 -6.45
N GLY A 61 -4.85 -9.50 -6.90
CA GLY A 61 -5.41 -8.18 -7.19
C GLY A 61 -5.34 -7.19 -6.03
N ALA A 62 -4.63 -7.52 -4.94
CA ALA A 62 -4.29 -6.53 -3.93
C ALA A 62 -3.19 -5.59 -4.44
N VAL A 63 -3.25 -4.32 -4.06
CA VAL A 63 -2.17 -3.36 -4.32
C VAL A 63 -1.17 -3.42 -3.15
N ILE A 64 0.08 -3.72 -3.46
CA ILE A 64 1.20 -3.64 -2.52
C ILE A 64 1.83 -2.25 -2.64
N LEU A 65 1.69 -1.42 -1.61
CA LEU A 65 2.11 -0.01 -1.61
C LEU A 65 3.02 0.26 -0.41
N PRO A 66 4.31 -0.12 -0.44
CA PRO A 66 5.23 0.21 0.64
C PRO A 66 5.32 1.74 0.82
N PRO A 67 5.45 2.26 2.06
CA PRO A 67 5.49 3.69 2.33
C PRO A 67 6.89 4.27 2.05
N GLU A 68 7.26 4.33 0.77
CA GLU A 68 8.54 4.85 0.30
C GLU A 68 8.51 6.38 0.16
N PRO A 69 9.45 7.12 0.81
CA PRO A 69 9.48 8.58 0.73
C PRO A 69 9.79 9.12 -0.68
N PRO A 70 9.05 10.14 -1.17
CA PRO A 70 9.23 10.70 -2.50
C PRO A 70 10.34 11.78 -2.52
N PHE A 71 11.59 11.42 -2.24
CA PHE A 71 12.67 12.43 -2.13
C PHE A 71 12.94 13.23 -3.42
N TYR A 72 12.47 12.75 -4.58
CA TYR A 72 12.49 13.51 -5.83
C TYR A 72 11.61 14.76 -5.82
N LEU A 73 10.62 14.84 -4.92
CA LEU A 73 9.78 16.02 -4.71
C LEU A 73 10.39 17.02 -3.72
N LYS A 74 11.52 16.68 -3.08
CA LYS A 74 12.16 17.49 -2.03
C LYS A 74 11.15 17.95 -0.96
N PRO A 75 10.45 17.03 -0.28
CA PRO A 75 9.50 17.39 0.77
C PRO A 75 10.22 18.22 1.86
N LEU A 76 9.55 19.26 2.34
CA LEU A 76 10.12 20.19 3.33
C LEU A 76 10.10 19.62 4.75
N ASP A 77 9.19 18.68 5.00
CA ASP A 77 8.93 18.07 6.30
C ASP A 77 8.42 16.62 6.16
N ILE A 78 8.22 15.98 7.32
CA ILE A 78 7.69 14.61 7.40
C ILE A 78 6.25 14.56 6.89
N ASP A 79 5.47 15.62 7.12
CA ASP A 79 4.07 15.67 6.68
C ASP A 79 3.96 15.62 5.15
N GLY A 80 4.89 16.24 4.41
CA GLY A 80 4.99 16.11 2.96
C GLY A 80 5.24 14.67 2.50
N VAL A 81 6.09 13.92 3.22
CA VAL A 81 6.34 12.49 2.97
C VAL A 81 5.08 11.66 3.22
N VAL A 82 4.42 11.87 4.35
CA VAL A 82 3.19 11.15 4.73
C VAL A 82 2.07 11.47 3.75
N ARG A 83 1.88 12.74 3.38
CA ARG A 83 0.87 13.19 2.42
C ARG A 83 1.03 12.49 1.08
N PHE A 84 2.26 12.31 0.61
CA PHE A 84 2.49 11.59 -0.64
C PHE A 84 2.01 10.13 -0.57
N VAL A 85 2.38 9.39 0.48
CA VAL A 85 1.95 7.99 0.66
C VAL A 85 0.41 7.88 0.76
N VAL A 86 -0.22 8.80 1.49
CA VAL A 86 -1.69 8.88 1.58
C VAL A 86 -2.32 9.12 0.21
N GLN A 87 -1.81 10.07 -0.56
CA GLN A 87 -2.34 10.37 -1.90
C GLN A 87 -2.16 9.20 -2.87
N ARG A 88 -1.03 8.48 -2.81
CA ARG A 88 -0.83 7.24 -3.56
C ARG A 88 -1.87 6.17 -3.18
N ALA A 89 -2.21 6.05 -1.90
CA ALA A 89 -3.24 5.12 -1.43
C ALA A 89 -4.65 5.50 -1.91
N LEU A 90 -4.98 6.79 -1.94
CA LEU A 90 -6.26 7.29 -2.49
C LEU A 90 -6.40 6.98 -3.99
N VAL A 91 -5.33 7.18 -4.76
CA VAL A 91 -5.28 6.80 -6.19
C VAL A 91 -5.40 5.29 -6.36
N ALA A 92 -4.70 4.49 -5.54
CA ALA A 92 -4.79 3.03 -5.59
C ALA A 92 -6.18 2.48 -5.22
N LEU A 93 -6.92 3.17 -4.34
CA LEU A 93 -8.33 2.91 -4.09
C LEU A 93 -9.25 3.41 -5.22
N GLY A 94 -8.72 4.22 -6.13
CA GLY A 94 -9.41 5.02 -7.14
C GLY A 94 -10.54 5.86 -6.56
N LEU A 95 -10.25 6.54 -5.45
CA LEU A 95 -11.02 7.67 -4.94
C LEU A 95 -10.61 8.98 -5.61
N THR A 96 -9.40 9.01 -6.16
CA THR A 96 -8.88 10.10 -7.00
C THR A 96 -8.25 9.50 -8.26
N ASP A 97 -8.32 10.22 -9.38
CA ASP A 97 -7.83 9.72 -10.67
C ASP A 97 -6.30 9.83 -10.79
N ALA A 98 -5.71 10.84 -10.15
CA ALA A 98 -4.28 11.13 -10.19
C ALA A 98 -3.79 11.74 -8.86
N LEU A 99 -2.46 11.85 -8.73
CA LEU A 99 -1.86 12.63 -7.66
C LEU A 99 -2.13 14.12 -7.87
N PRO A 100 -2.24 14.93 -6.81
CA PRO A 100 -2.23 16.39 -6.91
C PRO A 100 -1.00 16.91 -7.67
N ASP A 101 -1.13 18.04 -8.39
CA ASP A 101 -0.07 18.59 -9.23
C ASP A 101 1.23 18.89 -8.47
N ASP A 102 1.13 19.27 -7.19
CA ASP A 102 2.27 19.53 -6.31
C ASP A 102 2.98 18.25 -5.82
N LEU A 103 2.38 17.08 -6.06
CA LEU A 103 2.92 15.76 -5.73
C LEU A 103 3.26 14.92 -6.97
N GLN A 104 3.10 15.49 -8.16
CA GLN A 104 3.58 14.89 -9.40
C GLN A 104 5.03 15.29 -9.65
N TYR A 105 5.78 14.40 -10.29
CA TYR A 105 7.10 14.77 -10.78
C TYR A 105 6.94 15.83 -11.87
N GLN A 106 7.26 17.07 -11.53
CA GLN A 106 7.38 18.14 -12.49
C GLN A 106 8.84 18.20 -12.92
N ASP A 107 9.09 18.08 -14.22
CA ASP A 107 10.40 18.29 -14.82
C ASP A 107 10.76 19.78 -14.69
N ARG A 108 11.10 20.21 -13.47
CA ARG A 108 11.59 21.55 -13.19
C ARG A 108 12.99 21.61 -13.77
N GLN A 109 13.06 22.18 -14.97
CA GLN A 109 14.23 22.40 -15.80
C GLN A 109 15.51 22.63 -14.96
N ARG A 110 16.59 21.99 -15.42
CA ARG A 110 17.98 22.22 -15.01
C ARG A 110 18.31 23.70 -14.80
#